data_AF-A0A373G2G3-F1
#
_entry.id   AF-A0A373G2G3-F1
#
_cell.length_a   1.000
_cell.length_b   1.000
_cell.length_c   1.000
_cell.angle_alpha   90.00
_cell.angle_beta   90.00
_cell.angle_gamma   90.00
#
_symmetry.space_group_name_H-M   'P 1'
#
loop_
_entity.id
_entity.type
_entity.pdbx_description
1 polymer ?
#
loop_
_entity_poly.entity_id
_entity_poly.type
_entity_poly.pdbx_seq_one_letter_code
_entity_poly.pdbx_strand_id
1 'polypeptide(L)'
;MTYEEMKAKYCGTNIRRKPKSEEHKIQASCIRWFRLQYPQLRNILFAVPNAARRSARNGAYMKEEGMLSGVADLILLKSNRFYGALCIEMKKPGEYQRTVQKEWQKECEAAGNKYVVCRSLDDFIKVVTDYLNNM
;
A
#
# COMPACT_ATOMS: atom_id res chain seq x y z
N MET A 1 -43.97 3.48 18.92
CA MET A 1 -42.98 4.14 18.05
C MET A 1 -43.33 3.79 16.63
N THR A 2 -43.67 4.76 15.80
CA THR A 2 -44.12 4.53 14.41
C THR A 2 -42.95 4.09 13.52
N TYR A 3 -43.25 3.48 12.37
CA TYR A 3 -42.24 3.07 11.38
C TYR A 3 -41.34 4.24 10.96
N GLU A 4 -41.93 5.43 10.81
CA GLU A 4 -41.20 6.66 10.49
C GLU A 4 -40.27 7.11 11.63
N GLU A 5 -40.70 6.96 12.90
CA GLU A 5 -39.84 7.24 14.07
C GLU A 5 -38.68 6.25 14.20
N MET A 6 -38.88 4.96 13.85
CA MET A 6 -37.81 3.96 13.79
C MET A 6 -36.80 4.28 12.69
N LYS A 7 -37.29 4.67 11.51
CA LYS A 7 -36.45 5.02 10.34
C LYS A 7 -35.61 6.26 10.61
N ALA A 8 -36.17 7.28 11.26
CA ALA A 8 -35.44 8.48 11.66
C ALA A 8 -34.33 8.19 12.69
N LYS A 9 -34.55 7.27 13.65
CA LYS A 9 -33.53 6.87 14.64
C LYS A 9 -32.36 6.10 14.03
N TYR A 10 -32.60 5.29 12.99
CA TYR A 10 -31.57 4.46 12.35
C TYR A 10 -30.87 5.13 11.16
N CYS A 11 -31.44 6.19 10.57
CA CYS A 11 -30.86 6.90 9.43
C CYS A 11 -29.54 7.65 9.75
N GLY A 12 -29.22 7.89 11.03
CA GLY A 12 -28.08 8.74 11.42
C GLY A 12 -26.93 8.07 12.19
N THR A 13 -27.07 6.86 12.70
CA THR A 13 -26.20 6.42 13.82
C THR A 13 -25.02 5.53 13.44
N ASN A 14 -24.85 5.07 12.20
CA ASN A 14 -23.65 4.34 11.77
C ASN A 14 -23.45 4.33 10.25
N ILE A 15 -23.53 5.49 9.58
CA ILE A 15 -23.12 5.58 8.18
C ILE A 15 -21.58 5.58 8.15
N ARG A 16 -21.00 4.39 7.95
CA ARG A 16 -19.56 4.20 7.78
C ARG A 16 -19.09 5.03 6.60
N ARG A 17 -18.37 6.13 6.86
CA ARG A 17 -17.74 6.94 5.80
C ARG A 17 -16.80 6.04 4.98
N LYS A 18 -17.00 5.99 3.66
CA LYS A 18 -16.03 5.38 2.73
C LYS A 18 -14.68 6.07 2.94
N PRO A 19 -13.57 5.33 3.13
CA PRO A 19 -12.24 5.93 3.22
C PRO A 19 -11.94 6.68 1.90
N LYS A 20 -12.04 8.00 1.93
CA LYS A 20 -11.67 8.90 0.81
C LYS A 20 -10.17 9.24 0.91
N SER A 21 -9.29 8.25 1.00
CA SER A 21 -7.87 8.56 0.83
C SER A 21 -7.55 8.48 -0.66
N GLU A 22 -7.12 9.60 -1.26
CA GLU A 22 -6.63 9.63 -2.64
C GLU A 22 -5.49 8.61 -2.85
N GLU A 23 -4.68 8.35 -1.82
CA GLU A 23 -3.65 7.31 -1.80
C GLU A 23 -4.22 5.91 -2.06
N HIS A 24 -5.34 5.57 -1.40
CA HIS A 24 -6.03 4.30 -1.64
C HIS A 24 -6.49 4.18 -3.09
N LYS A 25 -7.02 5.26 -3.68
CA LYS A 25 -7.45 5.24 -5.08
C LYS A 25 -6.26 5.04 -6.01
N ILE A 26 -5.15 5.75 -5.78
CA ILE A 26 -3.94 5.62 -6.60
C ILE A 26 -3.41 4.18 -6.50
N GLN A 27 -3.21 3.65 -5.29
CA GLN A 27 -2.73 2.29 -5.09
C GLN A 27 -3.65 1.24 -5.73
N ALA A 28 -4.97 1.38 -5.57
CA ALA A 28 -5.94 0.48 -6.19
C ALA A 28 -5.87 0.52 -7.73
N SER A 29 -5.65 1.70 -8.32
CA SER A 29 -5.42 1.85 -9.76
C SER A 29 -4.11 1.19 -10.19
N CYS A 30 -3.03 1.36 -9.45
CA CYS A 30 -1.74 0.72 -9.71
C CYS A 30 -1.85 -0.81 -9.70
N ILE A 31 -2.47 -1.38 -8.67
CA ILE A 31 -2.71 -2.84 -8.57
C ILE A 31 -3.56 -3.33 -9.74
N ARG A 32 -4.63 -2.61 -10.10
CA ARG A 32 -5.50 -2.98 -11.21
C ARG A 32 -4.74 -2.99 -12.53
N TRP A 33 -4.02 -1.92 -12.83
CA TRP A 33 -3.20 -1.82 -14.04
C TRP A 33 -2.16 -2.93 -14.10
N PHE A 34 -1.42 -3.16 -13.01
CA PHE A 34 -0.37 -4.19 -12.97
C PHE A 34 -0.93 -5.59 -13.28
N ARG A 35 -2.07 -5.95 -12.69
CA ARG A 35 -2.72 -7.25 -12.92
C ARG A 35 -3.23 -7.42 -14.35
N LEU A 36 -3.58 -6.32 -15.03
CA LEU A 36 -3.98 -6.33 -16.43
C LEU A 36 -2.78 -6.40 -17.37
N GLN A 37 -1.69 -5.66 -17.08
CA GLN A 37 -0.50 -5.62 -17.94
C GLN A 37 0.40 -6.85 -17.77
N TYR A 38 0.53 -7.37 -16.55
CA TYR A 38 1.40 -8.49 -16.22
C TYR A 38 0.61 -9.60 -15.52
N PRO A 39 -0.38 -10.22 -16.19
CA PRO A 39 -1.21 -11.26 -15.59
C PRO A 39 -0.41 -12.45 -15.04
N GLN A 40 0.73 -12.78 -15.68
CA GLN A 40 1.67 -13.80 -15.26
C GLN A 40 2.42 -13.47 -13.97
N LEU A 41 2.52 -12.18 -13.61
CA LEU A 41 3.18 -11.69 -12.40
C LEU A 41 2.17 -11.25 -11.31
N ARG A 42 0.87 -11.45 -11.51
CA ARG A 42 -0.20 -10.90 -10.65
C ARG A 42 -0.08 -11.24 -9.16
N ASN A 43 0.56 -12.36 -8.83
CA ASN A 43 0.68 -12.88 -7.46
C ASN A 43 2.00 -12.47 -6.78
N ILE A 44 2.93 -11.84 -7.50
CA ILE A 44 4.22 -11.41 -6.94
C ILE A 44 4.27 -9.90 -6.65
N LEU A 45 3.25 -9.13 -7.06
CA LEU A 45 2.99 -7.80 -6.54
C LEU A 45 1.87 -7.85 -5.50
N PHE A 46 2.18 -7.53 -4.25
CA PHE A 46 1.21 -7.53 -3.17
C PHE A 46 1.33 -6.30 -2.28
N ALA A 47 0.22 -5.96 -1.62
CA ALA A 47 0.16 -4.88 -0.66
C ALA A 47 0.53 -5.37 0.74
N VAL A 48 1.28 -4.56 1.48
CA VAL A 48 1.56 -4.76 2.90
C VAL A 48 0.56 -3.92 3.71
N PRO A 49 -0.45 -4.51 4.38
CA PRO A 49 -1.56 -3.77 4.99
C PRO A 49 -1.20 -3.13 6.35
N ASN A 50 -0.04 -2.50 6.45
CA ASN A 50 0.47 -1.90 7.69
C ASN A 50 -0.32 -0.67 8.16
N ALA A 51 -1.08 -0.02 7.28
CA ALA A 51 -1.99 1.08 7.62
C ALA A 51 -3.41 0.63 8.04
N ALA A 52 -3.71 -0.68 8.03
CA ALA A 52 -5.05 -1.16 8.37
C ALA A 52 -5.44 -0.80 9.82
N ARG A 53 -6.70 -0.37 10.02
CA ARG A 53 -7.23 -0.15 11.37
C ARG A 53 -7.33 -1.49 12.11
N ARG A 54 -6.85 -1.52 13.34
CA ARG A 54 -6.83 -2.71 14.21
C ARG A 54 -7.15 -2.34 15.64
N SER A 55 -7.62 -3.32 16.43
CA SER A 55 -7.76 -3.17 17.88
C SER A 55 -6.38 -3.14 18.54
N ALA A 56 -6.29 -2.64 19.77
CA ALA A 56 -5.04 -2.65 20.53
C ALA A 56 -4.49 -4.08 20.69
N ARG A 57 -5.37 -5.04 21.01
CA ARG A 57 -5.02 -6.46 21.14
C ARG A 57 -4.47 -7.05 19.83
N ASN A 58 -5.17 -6.86 18.71
CA ASN A 58 -4.68 -7.37 17.43
C ASN A 58 -3.39 -6.67 17.00
N GLY A 59 -3.26 -5.38 17.30
CA GLY A 59 -2.01 -4.65 17.06
C GLY A 59 -0.82 -5.21 17.85
N ALA A 60 -1.04 -5.66 19.09
CA ALA A 60 -0.02 -6.31 19.89
C ALA A 60 0.38 -7.67 19.30
N TYR A 61 -0.59 -8.54 19.00
CA TYR A 61 -0.32 -9.83 18.36
C TYR A 61 0.42 -9.67 17.03
N MET A 62 0.00 -8.74 16.17
CA MET A 62 0.70 -8.52 14.91
C MET A 62 2.15 -8.08 15.12
N LYS A 63 2.45 -7.26 16.15
CA LYS A 63 3.83 -6.88 16.47
C LYS A 63 4.63 -8.09 16.97
N GLU A 64 4.04 -8.93 17.81
CA GLU A 64 4.65 -10.20 18.25
C GLU A 64 4.90 -11.15 17.06
N GLU A 65 4.00 -11.15 16.08
CA GLU A 65 4.13 -11.90 14.80
C GLU A 65 5.11 -11.23 13.80
N GLY A 66 5.76 -10.13 14.17
CA GLY A 66 6.81 -9.49 13.36
C GLY A 66 6.34 -8.34 12.47
N MET A 67 5.16 -7.76 12.71
CA MET A 67 4.74 -6.56 12.01
C MET A 67 5.69 -5.38 12.31
N LEU A 68 6.34 -4.90 11.27
CA LEU A 68 7.19 -3.72 11.29
C LEU A 68 6.41 -2.48 10.84
N SER A 69 6.59 -1.36 11.54
CA SER A 69 6.12 -0.06 11.07
C SER A 69 7.02 0.47 9.96
N GLY A 70 6.44 1.17 8.98
CA GLY A 70 7.22 1.88 7.96
C GLY A 70 7.60 1.07 6.72
N VAL A 71 7.27 -0.22 6.68
CA VAL A 71 7.38 -1.04 5.45
C VAL A 71 6.58 -0.38 4.32
N ALA A 72 7.15 -0.40 3.12
CA ALA A 72 6.50 0.10 1.91
C ALA A 72 5.11 -0.51 1.67
N ASP A 73 4.22 0.27 1.05
CA ASP A 73 2.84 -0.14 0.80
C ASP A 73 2.72 -1.34 -0.14
N LEU A 74 3.60 -1.44 -1.13
CA LEU A 74 3.63 -2.53 -2.11
C LEU A 74 5.04 -3.14 -2.21
N ILE A 75 5.07 -4.45 -2.41
CA ILE A 75 6.29 -5.19 -2.75
C ILE A 75 6.05 -5.97 -4.02
N LEU A 76 6.89 -5.73 -5.03
CA LEU A 76 7.04 -6.58 -6.20
C LEU A 76 8.21 -7.53 -5.92
N LEU A 77 7.89 -8.76 -5.55
CA LEU A 77 8.83 -9.82 -5.24
C LEU A 77 9.37 -10.45 -6.53
N LYS A 78 10.15 -9.67 -7.27
CA LYS A 78 10.81 -10.07 -8.50
C LYS A 78 12.18 -9.43 -8.52
N SER A 79 13.23 -10.22 -8.67
CA SER A 79 14.58 -9.70 -8.89
C SER A 79 14.78 -9.25 -10.33
N ASN A 80 15.73 -8.34 -10.52
CA ASN A 80 16.27 -7.93 -11.81
C ASN A 80 17.81 -7.92 -11.76
N ARG A 81 18.48 -7.40 -12.80
CA ARG A 81 19.95 -7.36 -12.88
C ARG A 81 20.64 -6.69 -11.68
N PHE A 82 19.97 -5.75 -11.01
CA PHE A 82 20.58 -4.88 -10.01
C PHE A 82 20.01 -5.08 -8.59
N TYR A 83 18.78 -5.57 -8.47
CA TYR A 83 18.04 -5.57 -7.21
C TYR A 83 17.29 -6.88 -6.97
N GLY A 84 17.17 -7.27 -5.70
CA GLY A 84 16.44 -8.47 -5.27
C GLY A 84 14.91 -8.35 -5.35
N ALA A 85 14.37 -7.16 -5.07
CA ALA A 85 12.95 -6.83 -5.16
C ALA A 85 12.76 -5.32 -5.39
N LEU A 86 11.52 -4.93 -5.71
CA LEU A 86 11.07 -3.54 -5.79
C LEU A 86 10.03 -3.26 -4.71
N CYS A 87 10.36 -2.35 -3.79
CA CYS A 87 9.51 -1.86 -2.72
C CYS A 87 8.99 -0.47 -3.07
N ILE A 88 7.67 -0.29 -3.06
CA ILE A 88 7.00 0.90 -3.56
C ILE A 88 6.14 1.50 -2.46
N GLU A 89 6.50 2.70 -2.04
CA GLU A 89 5.72 3.53 -1.12
C GLU A 89 4.81 4.46 -1.92
N MET A 90 3.51 4.43 -1.60
CA MET A 90 2.52 5.28 -2.22
C MET A 90 2.35 6.55 -1.40
N LYS A 91 2.40 7.70 -2.06
CA LYS A 91 2.08 8.99 -1.42
C LYS A 91 1.13 9.79 -2.28
N LYS A 92 0.32 10.62 -1.66
CA LYS A 92 -0.36 11.69 -2.40
C LYS A 92 0.64 12.78 -2.80
N PRO A 93 0.36 13.56 -3.84
CA PRO A 93 1.09 14.81 -4.08
C PRO A 93 1.14 15.68 -2.81
N GLY A 94 2.32 16.19 -2.46
CA GLY A 94 2.54 17.01 -1.26
C GLY A 94 2.74 16.23 0.06
N GLU A 95 2.55 14.91 0.07
CA GLU A 95 2.82 14.07 1.25
C GLU A 95 4.22 13.44 1.18
N TYR A 96 4.88 13.26 2.32
CA TYR A 96 6.26 12.75 2.36
C TYR A 96 6.38 11.53 3.27
N GLN A 97 7.46 10.76 3.07
CA GLN A 97 7.77 9.64 3.96
C GLN A 97 7.98 10.12 5.40
N ARG A 98 7.41 9.39 6.34
CA ARG A 98 7.68 9.54 7.78
C ARG A 98 9.08 9.05 8.11
N THR A 99 9.62 9.44 9.26
CA THR A 99 10.96 9.02 9.72
C THR A 99 11.13 7.49 9.68
N VAL A 100 10.17 6.74 10.24
CA VAL A 100 10.18 5.27 10.23
C VAL A 100 10.15 4.64 8.83
N GLN A 101 9.57 5.33 7.85
CA GLN A 101 9.56 4.86 6.45
C GLN A 101 10.92 5.08 5.78
N LYS A 102 11.61 6.18 6.11
CA LYS A 102 12.97 6.46 5.64
C LYS A 102 13.99 5.52 6.29
N GLU A 103 13.81 5.22 7.56
CA GLU A 103 14.62 4.21 8.27
C GLU A 103 14.48 2.85 7.60
N TRP A 104 13.24 2.40 7.37
CA TRP A 104 13.00 1.14 6.67
C TRP A 104 13.51 1.14 5.23
N GLN A 105 13.37 2.25 4.50
CA GLN A 105 13.97 2.41 3.17
C GLN A 105 15.47 2.14 3.21
N LYS A 106 16.20 2.76 4.14
CA LYS A 106 17.65 2.59 4.27
C LYS A 106 18.03 1.13 4.47
N GLU A 107 17.34 0.43 5.38
CA GLU A 107 17.60 -0.99 5.64
C GLU A 107 17.26 -1.88 4.43
N CYS A 108 16.14 -1.59 3.75
CA CYS A 108 15.71 -2.30 2.55
C CYS A 108 16.71 -2.13 1.39
N GLU A 109 17.21 -0.93 1.17
CA GLU A 109 18.23 -0.62 0.15
C GLU A 109 19.59 -1.23 0.50
N ALA A 110 20.01 -1.18 1.77
CA ALA A 110 21.23 -1.84 2.23
C ALA A 110 21.18 -3.37 2.03
N ALA A 111 19.98 -3.96 2.10
CA ALA A 111 19.75 -5.37 1.78
C ALA A 111 19.68 -5.69 0.27
N GLY A 112 20.00 -4.73 -0.62
CA GLY A 112 20.07 -4.94 -2.06
C GLY A 112 18.74 -4.86 -2.81
N ASN A 113 17.71 -4.25 -2.21
CA ASN A 113 16.42 -4.02 -2.85
C ASN A 113 16.28 -2.58 -3.34
N LYS A 114 15.38 -2.35 -4.30
CA LYS A 114 15.07 -0.99 -4.76
C LYS A 114 13.89 -0.44 -3.98
N TYR A 115 14.04 0.73 -3.36
CA TYR A 115 12.92 1.47 -2.78
C TYR A 115 12.58 2.68 -3.64
N VAL A 116 11.29 2.96 -3.82
CA VAL A 116 10.78 4.11 -4.59
C VAL A 116 9.53 4.70 -3.94
N VAL A 117 9.34 6.00 -4.11
CA VAL A 117 8.10 6.68 -3.76
C VAL A 117 7.33 6.98 -5.06
N CYS A 118 6.12 6.45 -5.19
CA CYS A 118 5.22 6.73 -6.31
C CYS A 118 4.07 7.63 -5.87
N ARG A 119 3.76 8.65 -6.68
CA ARG A 119 2.74 9.67 -6.34
C ARG A 119 1.52 9.67 -7.24
N SER A 120 1.56 8.86 -8.29
CA SER A 120 0.53 8.74 -9.29
C SER A 120 0.53 7.34 -9.91
N LEU A 121 -0.49 7.04 -10.72
CA LEU A 121 -0.49 5.85 -11.55
C LEU A 121 0.66 5.89 -12.58
N ASP A 122 0.89 7.04 -13.21
CA ASP A 122 1.90 7.19 -14.26
C ASP A 122 3.32 6.98 -13.70
N ASP A 123 3.59 7.48 -12.50
CA ASP A 123 4.85 7.23 -11.79
C ASP A 123 5.06 5.73 -11.58
N PHE A 124 4.01 5.05 -11.09
CA PHE A 124 4.04 3.61 -10.84
C PHE A 124 4.29 2.82 -12.13
N ILE A 125 3.57 3.16 -13.20
CA ILE A 125 3.72 2.54 -14.51
C ILE A 125 5.16 2.65 -14.99
N LYS A 126 5.71 3.87 -14.97
CA LYS A 126 7.08 4.12 -15.39
C LYS A 126 8.07 3.29 -14.58
N VAL A 127 7.99 3.37 -13.25
CA VAL A 127 8.93 2.70 -12.35
C VAL A 127 8.89 1.18 -12.51
N VAL A 128 7.69 0.58 -12.57
CA VAL A 128 7.55 -0.87 -12.72
C VAL A 128 8.02 -1.32 -14.10
N THR A 129 7.65 -0.60 -15.15
CA THR A 129 8.07 -0.93 -16.52
C THR A 129 9.59 -0.86 -16.65
N ASP A 130 10.21 0.21 -16.16
CA ASP A 130 11.66 0.36 -16.15
C ASP A 130 12.33 -0.74 -15.32
N TYR A 131 11.78 -1.08 -14.16
CA TYR A 131 12.32 -2.14 -13.30
C TYR A 131 12.30 -3.51 -14.00
N LEU A 132 11.19 -3.86 -14.66
CA LEU A 132 11.00 -5.12 -15.38
C LEU A 132 11.70 -5.16 -16.75
N ASN A 133 12.12 -4.02 -17.30
CA ASN A 133 12.95 -3.99 -18.50
C ASN A 133 14.44 -4.22 -18.20
N ASN A 134 14.86 -4.07 -16.95
CA ASN A 134 16.24 -4.31 -16.48
C ASN A 134 16.45 -5.75 -15.98
N MET A 135 15.71 -6.71 -16.54
CA MET A 135 15.82 -8.14 -16.21
C MET A 135 17.20 -8.72 -16.55
#